data_AF-E9EGC8-F1
#
_entry.id   AF-E9EGC8-F1
#
_cell.length_a   1.000
_cell.length_b   1.000
_cell.length_c   1.000
_cell.angle_alpha   90.00
_cell.angle_beta   90.00
_cell.angle_gamma   90.00
#
_symmetry.space_group_name_H-M   'P 1'
#
loop_
_entity.id
_entity.type
_entity.pdbx_description
1 polymer ?
#
loop_
_entity_poly.entity_id
_entity_poly.type
_entity_poly.pdbx_seq_one_letter_code
_entity_poly.pdbx_strand_id
1 'polypeptide(L)'
;MYPDWPESEADLVPLPQFRFPYDYDWEGPPAPATDDYDCDEYRELFSALYNYADPFTCECRAFGRLQESGHETVALKCYSYVLLDEEHERTVMAQFPKVASGADLDFTGSGDYPGLDELRSRFLGKSGRPPPIRGIVKELGVADEDNLRPAVARNVLRDIIRLQKLGIIGIDVRDVQIVSGKLCDFSTAVTTPHFLTTPEINPHLTADMVSLMELATFSIALQDYKSFDDMIREWNLFMGKARRISITAFPGGRGSELPYNLRNKAAKERIFTYVDPRSYDWRMRGANLETNGGDTIRRRRSDRISNVLPEREGVPRREGISRTRRPLTSTPSLWHFDCRFRPVIAAKLRAGNPPGVWLQWYLKDGFLFPYEVRDCWS
;
A
#
# COMPACT_ATOMS: atom_id res chain seq x y z
N MET A 1 -27.56 6.97 -4.92
CA MET A 1 -28.11 5.68 -5.38
C MET A 1 -27.28 4.65 -4.65
N TYR A 2 -27.74 4.27 -3.47
CA TYR A 2 -27.03 3.35 -2.58
C TYR A 2 -27.21 1.95 -3.16
N PRO A 3 -26.14 1.14 -3.29
CA PRO A 3 -26.34 -0.29 -3.51
C PRO A 3 -27.11 -0.87 -2.32
N ASP A 4 -27.96 -1.85 -2.58
CA ASP A 4 -28.67 -2.59 -1.55
C ASP A 4 -27.67 -3.18 -0.55
N TRP A 5 -28.02 -3.09 0.74
CA TRP A 5 -27.20 -3.59 1.83
C TRP A 5 -27.14 -5.13 1.80
N PRO A 6 -26.00 -5.74 2.17
CA PRO A 6 -25.87 -7.20 2.22
C PRO A 6 -26.89 -7.81 3.21
N GLU A 7 -27.57 -8.87 2.78
CA GLU A 7 -28.65 -9.53 3.54
C GLU A 7 -28.16 -10.80 4.25
N SER A 8 -26.94 -11.27 3.99
CA SER A 8 -26.39 -12.50 4.57
C SER A 8 -24.88 -12.45 4.86
N GLU A 9 -24.40 -13.35 5.73
CA GLU A 9 -22.96 -13.53 6.02
C GLU A 9 -22.12 -13.90 4.80
N ALA A 10 -22.73 -14.53 3.79
CA ALA A 10 -22.05 -14.88 2.53
C ALA A 10 -21.74 -13.65 1.65
N ASP A 11 -22.40 -12.51 1.91
CA ASP A 11 -22.16 -11.25 1.23
C ASP A 11 -21.00 -10.45 1.87
N LEU A 12 -20.42 -10.95 2.95
CA LEU A 12 -19.42 -10.29 3.79
C LEU A 12 -18.05 -11.00 3.76
N VAL A 13 -17.49 -11.34 2.60
CA VAL A 13 -16.05 -11.72 2.53
C VAL A 13 -15.40 -11.39 1.17
N PRO A 14 -14.14 -10.90 1.12
CA PRO A 14 -13.38 -10.23 2.18
C PRO A 14 -13.45 -8.72 1.93
N LEU A 15 -14.06 -7.98 2.86
CA LEU A 15 -13.82 -6.54 2.97
C LEU A 15 -12.44 -6.40 3.63
N PRO A 16 -11.39 -5.98 2.90
CA PRO A 16 -10.08 -5.84 3.50
C PRO A 16 -10.11 -4.68 4.50
N GLN A 17 -9.88 -5.07 5.76
CA GLN A 17 -9.48 -4.26 6.92
C GLN A 17 -10.39 -3.09 7.31
N PHE A 18 -11.44 -3.40 8.08
CA PHE A 18 -12.02 -2.48 9.06
C PHE A 18 -11.26 -2.57 10.38
N ARG A 19 -9.97 -2.21 10.45
CA ARG A 19 -9.23 -2.28 11.73
C ARG A 19 -8.39 -1.05 11.98
N PHE A 20 -8.20 -0.71 13.25
CA PHE A 20 -7.17 0.19 13.73
C PHE A 20 -6.01 -0.67 14.27
N PRO A 21 -5.00 -0.97 13.45
CA PRO A 21 -3.93 -1.91 13.78
C PRO A 21 -2.99 -1.32 14.84
N TYR A 22 -2.15 -2.17 15.43
CA TYR A 22 -1.21 -1.72 16.45
C TYR A 22 -0.11 -0.84 15.86
N ASP A 23 0.54 -0.08 16.73
CA ASP A 23 1.65 0.81 16.39
C ASP A 23 2.83 0.04 15.78
N TYR A 24 3.11 -1.16 16.29
CA TYR A 24 4.14 -2.05 15.74
C TYR A 24 3.76 -2.73 14.41
N ASP A 25 2.50 -2.65 13.98
CA ASP A 25 2.08 -3.12 12.65
C ASP A 25 2.39 -2.08 11.55
N TRP A 26 2.80 -0.87 11.93
CA TRP A 26 3.11 0.21 10.99
C TRP A 26 4.59 0.15 10.62
N GLU A 27 4.91 0.38 9.34
CA GLU A 27 6.30 0.59 8.97
C GLU A 27 6.79 1.96 9.45
N GLY A 28 7.80 1.95 10.33
CA GLY A 28 8.59 3.15 10.66
C GLY A 28 8.70 3.54 12.14
N PRO A 29 7.65 3.50 12.99
CA PRO A 29 7.84 3.87 14.38
C PRO A 29 8.82 2.90 15.07
N PRO A 30 9.57 3.38 16.08
CA PRO A 30 10.36 2.49 16.90
C PRO A 30 9.49 1.41 17.54
N ALA A 31 9.99 0.18 17.57
CA ALA A 31 9.39 -0.84 18.43
C ALA A 31 9.32 -0.26 19.85
N PRO A 32 8.22 -0.45 20.60
CA PRO A 32 8.08 -0.01 21.97
C PRO A 32 9.00 -0.84 22.87
N ALA A 33 10.29 -0.61 22.74
CA ALA A 33 11.34 -1.21 23.54
C ALA A 33 12.06 -0.05 24.23
N THR A 34 11.34 0.59 25.16
CA THR A 34 11.83 1.33 26.33
C THR A 34 10.68 2.20 26.85
N ASP A 35 10.46 2.19 28.17
CA ASP A 35 9.57 3.10 28.90
C ASP A 35 10.04 4.58 28.85
N ASP A 36 10.90 4.94 27.89
CA ASP A 36 11.66 6.21 27.84
C ASP A 36 11.12 7.21 26.81
N TYR A 37 10.10 6.85 26.00
CA TYR A 37 9.47 7.83 25.11
C TYR A 37 8.44 8.66 25.87
N ASP A 38 8.58 9.99 25.79
CA ASP A 38 7.51 10.90 26.19
C ASP A 38 6.25 10.59 25.32
N CYS A 39 5.12 10.38 25.97
CA CYS A 39 3.84 10.08 25.32
C CYS A 39 3.46 11.14 24.26
N ASP A 40 3.83 12.41 24.46
CA ASP A 40 3.56 13.47 23.51
C ASP A 40 4.49 13.41 22.29
N GLU A 41 5.79 13.16 22.48
CA GLU A 41 6.75 12.97 21.38
C GLU A 41 6.38 11.76 20.52
N TYR A 42 5.97 10.66 21.16
CA TYR A 42 5.48 9.46 20.49
C TYR A 42 4.24 9.77 19.64
N ARG A 43 3.27 10.49 20.21
CA ARG A 43 2.05 10.89 19.49
C ARG A 43 2.33 11.82 18.31
N GLU A 44 3.27 12.74 18.43
CA GLU A 44 3.69 13.61 17.33
C GLU A 44 4.35 12.83 16.19
N LEU A 45 5.26 11.90 16.52
CA LEU A 45 5.88 11.00 15.54
C LEU A 45 4.81 10.18 14.80
N PHE A 46 3.89 9.54 15.53
CA PHE A 46 2.80 8.78 14.93
C PHE A 46 1.93 9.63 14.03
N SER A 47 1.60 10.86 14.45
CA SER A 47 0.82 11.79 13.65
C SER A 47 1.55 12.17 12.34
N ALA A 48 2.88 12.28 12.36
CA ALA A 48 3.69 12.53 11.17
C ALA A 48 3.72 11.33 10.21
N LEU A 49 3.78 10.11 10.74
CA LEU A 49 3.81 8.86 9.97
C LEU A 49 2.43 8.44 9.44
N TYR A 50 1.36 8.82 10.13
CA TYR A 50 -0.03 8.44 9.84
C TYR A 50 -0.41 8.60 8.36
N ASN A 51 -0.04 9.73 7.74
CA ASN A 51 -0.42 10.03 6.35
C ASN A 51 0.29 9.17 5.29
N TYR A 52 1.14 8.24 5.72
CA TYR A 52 2.06 7.50 4.88
C TYR A 52 2.13 6.00 5.21
N ALA A 53 2.10 5.65 6.50
CA ALA A 53 2.35 4.30 6.99
C ALA A 53 1.13 3.60 7.61
N ASP A 54 0.06 4.34 7.91
CA ASP A 54 -1.20 3.75 8.35
C ASP A 54 -1.81 2.91 7.22
N PRO A 55 -2.22 1.64 7.46
CA PRO A 55 -2.69 0.74 6.41
C PRO A 55 -3.81 1.27 5.51
N PHE A 56 -4.81 1.92 6.11
CA PHE A 56 -5.89 2.55 5.35
C PHE A 56 -5.37 3.66 4.43
N THR A 57 -4.41 4.45 4.93
CA THR A 57 -3.80 5.54 4.17
C THR A 57 -2.89 5.03 3.07
N CYS A 58 -2.07 4.00 3.31
CA CYS A 58 -1.27 3.32 2.29
C CYS A 58 -2.14 2.91 1.10
N GLU A 59 -3.24 2.24 1.40
CA GLU A 59 -4.15 1.71 0.39
C GLU A 59 -4.89 2.84 -0.36
N CYS A 60 -5.38 3.85 0.35
CA CYS A 60 -5.99 5.04 -0.25
C CYS A 60 -5.01 5.75 -1.20
N ARG A 61 -3.73 5.87 -0.83
CA ARG A 61 -2.71 6.49 -1.68
C ARG A 61 -2.41 5.64 -2.92
N ALA A 62 -2.33 4.33 -2.78
CA ALA A 62 -2.11 3.42 -3.90
C ALA A 62 -3.27 3.48 -4.91
N PHE A 63 -4.52 3.34 -4.46
CA PHE A 63 -5.68 3.45 -5.35
C PHE A 63 -5.85 4.85 -5.92
N GLY A 64 -5.60 5.89 -5.12
CA GLY A 64 -5.55 7.28 -5.59
C GLY A 64 -4.55 7.46 -6.73
N ARG A 65 -3.33 6.92 -6.59
CA ARG A 65 -2.30 6.91 -7.64
C ARG A 65 -2.76 6.18 -8.90
N LEU A 66 -3.44 5.04 -8.77
CA LEU A 66 -4.00 4.31 -9.91
C LEU A 66 -5.06 5.15 -10.65
N GLN A 67 -5.94 5.83 -9.93
CA GLN A 67 -6.98 6.69 -10.49
C GLN A 67 -6.42 7.96 -11.14
N GLU A 68 -5.47 8.63 -10.47
CA GLU A 68 -4.78 9.81 -11.00
C GLU A 68 -4.00 9.49 -12.27
N SER A 69 -3.43 8.29 -12.34
CA SER A 69 -2.60 7.86 -13.47
C SER A 69 -3.39 7.25 -14.64
N GLY A 70 -4.68 6.93 -14.45
CA GLY A 70 -5.52 6.25 -15.44
C GLY A 70 -5.15 4.77 -15.62
N HIS A 71 -4.76 4.11 -14.53
CA HIS A 71 -4.28 2.74 -14.49
C HIS A 71 -5.09 1.86 -13.52
N GLU A 72 -6.36 2.17 -13.26
CA GLU A 72 -7.18 1.40 -12.29
C GLU A 72 -7.24 -0.10 -12.63
N THR A 73 -7.16 -0.45 -13.92
CA THR A 73 -7.13 -1.84 -14.41
C THR A 73 -5.95 -2.70 -13.94
N VAL A 74 -4.94 -2.12 -13.28
CA VAL A 74 -3.76 -2.85 -12.76
C VAL A 74 -4.07 -3.56 -11.44
N ALA A 75 -5.09 -3.11 -10.71
CA ALA A 75 -5.55 -3.70 -9.45
C ALA A 75 -7.03 -4.07 -9.51
N LEU A 76 -7.54 -4.70 -8.46
CA LEU A 76 -8.97 -4.88 -8.24
C LEU A 76 -9.61 -3.49 -8.13
N LYS A 77 -10.81 -3.31 -8.67
CA LYS A 77 -11.44 -1.99 -8.68
C LYS A 77 -11.77 -1.55 -7.25
N CYS A 78 -11.32 -0.36 -6.89
CA CYS A 78 -11.72 0.33 -5.67
C CYS A 78 -12.78 1.39 -6.00
N TYR A 79 -13.89 1.39 -5.27
CA TYR A 79 -15.02 2.28 -5.49
C TYR A 79 -14.98 3.52 -4.60
N SER A 80 -14.65 3.34 -3.33
CA SER A 80 -14.65 4.39 -2.31
C SER A 80 -14.03 3.85 -1.01
N TYR A 81 -14.02 4.67 0.02
CA TYR A 81 -13.94 4.25 1.41
C TYR A 81 -15.25 4.57 2.15
N VAL A 82 -15.41 3.98 3.33
CA VAL A 82 -16.47 4.27 4.31
C VAL A 82 -15.84 4.61 5.66
N LEU A 83 -16.51 5.51 6.39
CA LEU A 83 -16.14 5.90 7.74
C LEU A 83 -17.32 5.54 8.66
N LEU A 84 -17.09 4.67 9.63
CA LEU A 84 -18.08 4.29 10.63
C LEU A 84 -17.77 5.06 11.91
N ASP A 85 -18.71 5.91 12.33
CA ASP A 85 -18.65 6.53 13.65
C ASP A 85 -19.08 5.54 14.74
N GLU A 86 -19.10 6.00 15.99
CA GLU A 86 -19.43 5.20 17.17
C GLU A 86 -20.86 4.63 17.16
N GLU A 87 -21.80 5.26 16.44
CA GLU A 87 -23.16 4.73 16.29
C GLU A 87 -23.16 3.58 15.28
N HIS A 88 -22.56 3.80 14.12
CA HIS A 88 -22.43 2.77 13.09
C HIS A 88 -21.63 1.57 13.58
N GLU A 89 -20.53 1.79 14.31
CA GLU A 89 -19.71 0.74 14.92
C GLU A 89 -20.56 -0.14 15.84
N ARG A 90 -21.32 0.46 16.77
CA ARG A 90 -22.22 -0.27 17.66
C ARG A 90 -23.30 -1.03 16.90
N THR A 91 -23.86 -0.45 15.84
CA THR A 91 -24.85 -1.12 14.99
C THR A 91 -24.26 -2.35 14.31
N VAL A 92 -23.05 -2.23 13.73
CA VAL A 92 -22.38 -3.35 13.06
C VAL A 92 -22.03 -4.44 14.07
N MET A 93 -21.48 -4.10 15.24
CA MET A 93 -21.19 -5.10 16.29
C MET A 93 -22.44 -5.80 16.80
N ALA A 94 -23.58 -5.09 16.91
CA ALA A 94 -24.84 -5.68 17.32
C ALA A 94 -25.45 -6.60 16.26
N GLN A 95 -25.27 -6.28 14.98
CA GLN A 95 -25.78 -7.06 13.86
C GLN A 95 -24.92 -8.28 13.55
N PHE A 96 -23.61 -8.17 13.73
CA PHE A 96 -22.62 -9.22 13.45
C PHE A 96 -21.80 -9.54 14.70
N PRO A 97 -22.43 -10.11 15.75
CA PRO A 97 -21.75 -10.37 17.02
C PRO A 97 -20.64 -11.42 16.89
N LYS A 98 -20.63 -12.22 15.82
CA LYS A 98 -19.58 -13.18 15.50
C LYS A 98 -19.23 -13.07 14.02
N VAL A 99 -17.94 -13.15 13.69
CA VAL A 99 -17.49 -13.36 12.31
C VAL A 99 -17.56 -14.86 11.98
N ALA A 100 -17.58 -15.19 10.69
CA ALA A 100 -17.72 -16.57 10.19
C ALA A 100 -16.69 -17.58 10.75
N SER A 101 -15.56 -17.10 11.30
CA SER A 101 -14.55 -17.89 12.01
C SER A 101 -14.91 -18.25 13.47
N GLY A 102 -16.04 -17.79 13.98
CA GLY A 102 -16.47 -17.97 15.38
C GLY A 102 -15.82 -16.99 16.36
N ALA A 103 -14.97 -16.07 15.88
CA ALA A 103 -14.39 -14.99 16.67
C ALA A 103 -15.38 -13.82 16.84
N ASP A 104 -15.23 -13.06 17.93
CA ASP A 104 -15.96 -11.80 18.11
C ASP A 104 -15.46 -10.77 17.08
N LEU A 105 -16.39 -9.98 16.53
CA LEU A 105 -16.02 -8.88 15.64
C LEU A 105 -15.31 -7.79 16.46
N ASP A 106 -14.04 -7.54 16.13
CA ASP A 106 -13.24 -6.47 16.74
C ASP A 106 -12.59 -5.61 15.64
N PHE A 107 -12.64 -4.31 15.86
CA PHE A 107 -12.09 -3.28 15.00
C PHE A 107 -10.75 -2.72 15.52
N THR A 108 -10.24 -3.22 16.65
CA THR A 108 -8.99 -2.80 17.27
C THR A 108 -7.93 -3.91 17.19
N GLY A 109 -6.70 -3.51 16.89
CA GLY A 109 -5.55 -4.42 16.80
C GLY A 109 -5.43 -5.15 15.46
N SER A 110 -4.50 -6.09 15.39
CA SER A 110 -4.22 -6.91 14.20
C SER A 110 -5.16 -8.11 14.11
N GLY A 111 -5.18 -8.77 12.94
CA GLY A 111 -5.94 -10.01 12.75
C GLY A 111 -5.49 -11.14 13.67
N ASP A 112 -4.20 -11.19 13.99
CA ASP A 112 -3.60 -12.23 14.86
C ASP A 112 -3.86 -11.97 16.35
N TYR A 113 -4.03 -10.70 16.73
CA TYR A 113 -4.19 -10.27 18.12
C TYR A 113 -5.31 -9.22 18.26
N PRO A 114 -6.59 -9.56 18.05
CA PRO A 114 -7.70 -8.60 18.24
C PRO A 114 -7.79 -8.11 19.70
N GLY A 115 -8.01 -6.82 19.89
CA GLY A 115 -8.52 -6.26 21.16
C GLY A 115 -7.58 -6.26 22.38
N LEU A 116 -6.27 -6.49 22.22
CA LEU A 116 -5.33 -6.50 23.34
C LEU A 116 -5.08 -5.10 23.93
N ASP A 117 -5.03 -4.06 23.08
CA ASP A 117 -4.79 -2.67 23.49
C ASP A 117 -5.76 -1.71 22.79
N GLU A 118 -6.32 -0.75 23.56
CA GLU A 118 -7.15 0.35 23.01
C GLU A 118 -6.29 1.45 22.34
N LEU A 119 -5.48 1.11 21.33
CA LEU A 119 -4.62 2.08 20.67
C LEU A 119 -5.40 3.27 20.09
N ARG A 120 -6.61 3.01 19.58
CA ARG A 120 -7.50 4.03 18.98
C ARG A 120 -7.85 5.16 19.95
N SER A 121 -7.93 4.89 21.26
CA SER A 121 -8.24 5.91 22.28
C SER A 121 -7.07 6.86 22.55
N ARG A 122 -5.84 6.51 22.12
CA ARG A 122 -4.66 7.39 22.23
C ARG A 122 -4.65 8.52 21.19
N PHE A 123 -5.44 8.41 20.12
CA PHE A 123 -5.45 9.32 18.98
C PHE A 123 -6.77 10.09 18.83
N LEU A 124 -7.26 10.66 19.93
CA LEU A 124 -8.54 11.38 19.93
C LEU A 124 -8.52 12.60 18.98
N GLY A 125 -9.61 12.77 18.24
CA GLY A 125 -9.83 13.96 17.43
C GLY A 125 -10.09 15.20 18.28
N LYS A 126 -10.23 16.37 17.64
CA LYS A 126 -10.52 17.66 18.32
C LYS A 126 -11.77 17.64 19.20
N SER A 127 -12.72 16.75 18.90
CA SER A 127 -13.95 16.53 19.67
C SER A 127 -13.76 15.65 20.92
N GLY A 128 -12.55 15.14 21.17
CA GLY A 128 -12.27 14.15 22.21
C GLY A 128 -12.77 12.74 21.87
N ARG A 129 -13.26 12.53 20.64
CA ARG A 129 -13.76 11.22 20.18
C ARG A 129 -12.66 10.40 19.50
N PRO A 130 -12.72 9.07 19.58
CA PRO A 130 -11.80 8.22 18.84
C PRO A 130 -11.96 8.43 17.32
N PRO A 131 -10.90 8.15 16.55
CA PRO A 131 -11.01 8.08 15.09
C PRO A 131 -12.11 7.10 14.65
N PRO A 132 -12.85 7.40 13.56
CA PRO A 132 -13.84 6.47 13.03
C PRO A 132 -13.16 5.19 12.57
N ILE A 133 -13.91 4.08 12.55
CA ILE A 133 -13.45 2.87 11.86
C ILE A 133 -13.50 3.15 10.36
N ARG A 134 -12.46 2.74 9.65
CA ARG A 134 -12.26 3.05 8.25
C ARG A 134 -12.24 1.74 7.47
N GLY A 135 -12.96 1.71 6.35
CA GLY A 135 -12.97 0.54 5.46
C GLY A 135 -12.90 0.98 4.01
N ILE A 136 -12.31 0.14 3.17
CA ILE A 136 -12.20 0.39 1.73
C ILE A 136 -13.18 -0.51 0.98
N VAL A 137 -13.96 0.11 0.10
CA VAL A 137 -15.01 -0.54 -0.69
C VAL A 137 -14.43 -0.93 -2.04
N LYS A 138 -14.26 -2.24 -2.25
CA LYS A 138 -13.70 -2.82 -3.47
C LYS A 138 -14.75 -3.62 -4.24
N GLU A 139 -14.42 -3.94 -5.47
CA GLU A 139 -15.18 -4.88 -6.28
C GLU A 139 -15.23 -6.25 -5.61
N LEU A 140 -16.46 -6.76 -5.46
CA LEU A 140 -16.68 -8.13 -5.06
C LEU A 140 -16.22 -9.02 -6.21
N GLY A 141 -15.09 -9.70 -6.00
CA GLY A 141 -14.54 -10.63 -6.98
C GLY A 141 -14.59 -12.06 -6.48
N VAL A 142 -14.26 -12.98 -7.37
CA VAL A 142 -14.07 -14.40 -7.04
C VAL A 142 -12.62 -14.58 -6.61
N ALA A 143 -12.40 -15.15 -5.41
CA ALA A 143 -11.07 -15.50 -4.94
C ALA A 143 -10.44 -16.53 -5.90
N ASP A 144 -9.19 -16.29 -6.32
CA ASP A 144 -8.43 -17.24 -7.15
C ASP A 144 -7.60 -18.21 -6.27
N GLU A 145 -7.79 -18.19 -4.95
CA GLU A 145 -7.09 -19.00 -3.94
C GLU A 145 -7.08 -20.50 -4.23
N ASP A 146 -8.09 -21.02 -4.91
CA ASP A 146 -8.16 -22.44 -5.27
C ASP A 146 -7.69 -22.75 -6.69
N ASN A 147 -7.37 -21.73 -7.51
CA ASN A 147 -7.04 -21.94 -8.92
C ASN A 147 -6.13 -20.86 -9.55
N LEU A 148 -5.00 -20.56 -8.91
CA LEU A 148 -3.96 -19.74 -9.53
C LEU A 148 -3.46 -20.40 -10.83
N ARG A 149 -3.75 -19.78 -11.97
CA ARG A 149 -3.36 -20.27 -13.31
C ARG A 149 -2.09 -19.59 -13.82
N PRO A 150 -1.29 -20.23 -14.69
CA PRO A 150 -0.11 -19.60 -15.29
C PRO A 150 -0.38 -18.28 -16.03
N ALA A 151 -1.58 -18.11 -16.61
CA ALA A 151 -1.96 -16.84 -17.24
C ALA A 151 -2.18 -15.73 -16.20
N VAL A 152 -2.78 -16.05 -15.06
CA VAL A 152 -2.99 -15.12 -13.94
C VAL A 152 -1.65 -14.73 -13.32
N ALA A 153 -0.79 -15.70 -13.01
CA ALA A 153 0.56 -15.44 -12.49
C ALA A 153 1.38 -14.50 -13.39
N ARG A 154 1.35 -14.72 -14.72
CA ARG A 154 1.99 -13.81 -15.69
C ARG A 154 1.41 -12.39 -15.65
N ASN A 155 0.10 -12.27 -15.48
CA ASN A 155 -0.57 -10.97 -15.39
C ASN A 155 -0.18 -10.25 -14.09
N VAL A 156 -0.18 -10.95 -12.96
CA VAL A 156 0.23 -10.41 -11.65
C VAL A 156 1.65 -9.90 -11.68
N LEU A 157 2.62 -10.68 -12.18
CA LEU A 157 4.01 -10.22 -12.31
C LEU A 157 4.14 -8.95 -13.16
N ARG A 158 3.39 -8.88 -14.27
CA ARG A 158 3.36 -7.68 -15.11
C ARG A 158 2.72 -6.49 -14.38
N ASP A 159 1.70 -6.73 -13.57
CA ASP A 159 0.99 -5.70 -12.82
C ASP A 159 1.86 -5.18 -11.65
N ILE A 160 2.67 -6.03 -10.99
CA ILE A 160 3.73 -5.61 -10.04
C ILE A 160 4.69 -4.62 -10.71
N ILE A 161 5.24 -4.96 -11.88
CA ILE A 161 6.15 -4.05 -12.62
C ILE A 161 5.47 -2.71 -12.94
N ARG A 162 4.17 -2.73 -13.26
CA ARG A 162 3.41 -1.51 -13.56
C ARG A 162 3.16 -0.66 -12.31
N LEU A 163 2.87 -1.29 -11.18
CA LEU A 163 2.72 -0.62 -9.89
C LEU A 163 4.01 0.08 -9.49
N GLN A 164 5.16 -0.59 -9.58
CA GLN A 164 6.45 0.03 -9.28
C GLN A 164 6.76 1.20 -10.22
N LYS A 165 6.40 1.11 -11.51
CA LYS A 165 6.54 2.23 -12.46
C LYS A 165 5.63 3.42 -12.13
N LEU A 166 4.59 3.21 -11.34
CA LEU A 166 3.71 4.24 -10.82
C LEU A 166 4.17 4.77 -9.46
N GLY A 167 5.35 4.36 -8.99
CA GLY A 167 5.90 4.74 -7.68
C GLY A 167 5.22 4.03 -6.51
N ILE A 168 4.63 2.84 -6.74
CA ILE A 168 3.99 2.00 -5.72
C ILE A 168 4.84 0.75 -5.51
N ILE A 169 5.37 0.55 -4.30
CA ILE A 169 6.16 -0.63 -3.89
C ILE A 169 5.66 -1.16 -2.54
N GLY A 170 6.19 -2.29 -2.06
CA GLY A 170 5.77 -2.86 -0.78
C GLY A 170 4.39 -3.47 -0.90
N ILE A 171 4.16 -4.16 -2.01
CA ILE A 171 2.90 -4.79 -2.35
C ILE A 171 2.84 -6.10 -1.58
N ASP A 172 1.74 -6.35 -0.87
CA ASP A 172 1.50 -7.61 -0.17
C ASP A 172 1.18 -8.76 -1.14
N VAL A 173 2.21 -9.23 -1.86
CA VAL A 173 2.06 -10.26 -2.89
C VAL A 173 1.90 -11.64 -2.25
N ARG A 174 0.64 -12.07 -2.14
CA ARG A 174 0.23 -13.43 -1.74
C ARG A 174 -0.91 -13.91 -2.63
N ASP A 175 -1.10 -15.22 -2.71
CA ASP A 175 -2.17 -15.85 -3.50
C ASP A 175 -3.56 -15.48 -2.98
N VAL A 176 -3.72 -15.42 -1.65
CA VAL A 176 -4.93 -14.92 -0.97
C VAL A 176 -5.24 -13.46 -1.28
N GLN A 177 -4.27 -12.69 -1.76
CA GLN A 177 -4.44 -11.28 -2.16
C GLN A 177 -4.73 -11.11 -3.66
N ILE A 178 -4.99 -12.22 -4.37
CA ILE A 178 -5.37 -12.25 -5.77
C ILE A 178 -6.86 -12.56 -5.89
N VAL A 179 -7.62 -11.55 -6.29
CA VAL A 179 -9.07 -11.63 -6.49
C VAL A 179 -9.37 -11.31 -7.95
N SER A 180 -10.06 -12.23 -8.64
CA SER A 180 -10.39 -12.11 -10.07
C SER A 180 -9.16 -11.80 -10.95
N GLY A 181 -8.03 -12.41 -10.61
CA GLY A 181 -6.73 -12.29 -11.27
C GLY A 181 -6.05 -10.94 -11.06
N LYS A 182 -6.45 -10.19 -10.04
CA LYS A 182 -5.92 -8.86 -9.70
C LYS A 182 -5.47 -8.78 -8.25
N LEU A 183 -4.41 -8.01 -8.03
CA LEU A 183 -3.99 -7.64 -6.68
C LEU A 183 -5.04 -6.74 -6.04
N CYS A 184 -5.42 -7.04 -4.80
CA CYS A 184 -6.43 -6.27 -4.08
C CYS A 184 -5.93 -5.56 -2.83
N ASP A 185 -4.87 -6.02 -2.18
CA ASP A 185 -4.38 -5.47 -0.91
C ASP A 185 -3.18 -4.54 -1.11
N PHE A 186 -3.30 -3.29 -0.63
CA PHE A 186 -2.23 -2.30 -0.63
C PHE A 186 -2.05 -1.66 0.75
N SER A 187 -2.43 -2.36 1.81
CA SER A 187 -2.29 -1.93 3.20
C SER A 187 -0.84 -1.65 3.60
N THR A 188 0.13 -2.30 2.97
CA THR A 188 1.57 -2.09 3.22
C THR A 188 2.25 -1.21 2.15
N ALA A 189 1.49 -0.70 1.19
CA ALA A 189 2.08 -0.10 0.00
C ALA A 189 2.68 1.28 0.26
N VAL A 190 3.96 1.44 -0.11
CA VAL A 190 4.66 2.71 -0.14
C VAL A 190 4.41 3.39 -1.49
N THR A 191 3.74 4.55 -1.46
CA THR A 191 3.39 5.33 -2.66
C THR A 191 4.11 6.68 -2.71
N THR A 192 5.00 6.87 -3.68
CA THR A 192 5.73 8.13 -3.92
C THR A 192 4.75 9.29 -4.24
N PRO A 193 4.91 10.48 -3.62
CA PRO A 193 6.00 10.87 -2.71
C PRO A 193 5.81 10.32 -1.29
N HIS A 194 6.89 9.79 -0.69
CA HIS A 194 6.85 9.17 0.64
C HIS A 194 8.13 9.52 1.42
N PHE A 195 8.07 9.65 2.74
CA PHE A 195 9.25 10.01 3.55
C PHE A 195 10.45 9.07 3.30
N LEU A 196 10.19 7.79 3.05
CA LEU A 196 11.20 6.79 2.68
C LEU A 196 11.77 6.97 1.27
N THR A 197 10.94 7.27 0.28
CA THR A 197 11.34 7.23 -1.15
C THR A 197 11.62 8.61 -1.75
N THR A 198 11.40 9.68 -0.98
CA THR A 198 11.50 11.08 -1.43
C THR A 198 12.32 11.88 -0.43
N PRO A 199 13.66 11.71 -0.41
CA PRO A 199 14.55 12.41 0.52
C PRO A 199 14.45 13.93 0.40
N GLU A 200 14.00 14.46 -0.74
CA GLU A 200 13.82 15.89 -0.97
C GLU A 200 12.75 16.53 -0.06
N ILE A 201 11.92 15.73 0.62
CA ILE A 201 10.94 16.22 1.60
C ILE A 201 11.65 16.72 2.89
N ASN A 202 12.82 16.15 3.22
CA ASN A 202 13.62 16.56 4.38
C ASN A 202 14.97 17.14 3.91
N PRO A 203 15.13 18.49 3.90
CA PRO A 203 16.36 19.13 3.45
C PRO A 203 17.55 18.94 4.41
N HIS A 204 17.33 18.38 5.59
CA HIS A 204 18.34 18.21 6.65
C HIS A 204 18.99 16.82 6.67
N LEU A 205 18.63 15.92 5.74
CA LEU A 205 19.20 14.58 5.67
C LEU A 205 20.69 14.63 5.29
N THR A 206 21.50 13.83 5.99
CA THR A 206 22.89 13.60 5.59
C THR A 206 22.97 12.64 4.40
N ALA A 207 24.11 12.63 3.69
CA ALA A 207 24.34 11.68 2.60
C ALA A 207 24.19 10.21 3.06
N ASP A 208 24.62 9.90 4.28
CA ASP A 208 24.49 8.56 4.86
C ASP A 208 23.03 8.18 5.11
N MET A 209 22.20 9.11 5.60
CA MET A 209 20.76 8.90 5.78
C MET A 209 20.06 8.66 4.44
N VAL A 210 20.39 9.46 3.41
CA VAL A 210 19.85 9.26 2.05
C VAL A 210 20.27 7.90 1.50
N SER A 211 21.52 7.47 1.72
CA SER A 211 22.00 6.15 1.32
C SER A 211 21.27 5.00 2.03
N LEU A 212 20.93 5.17 3.32
CA LEU A 212 20.12 4.20 4.08
C LEU A 212 18.70 4.09 3.50
N MET A 213 18.06 5.23 3.22
CA MET A 213 16.73 5.27 2.61
C MET A 213 16.72 4.62 1.22
N GLU A 214 17.76 4.86 0.42
CA GLU A 214 17.92 4.21 -0.89
C GLU A 214 18.01 2.69 -0.75
N LEU A 215 18.80 2.19 0.20
CA LEU A 215 18.91 0.76 0.47
C LEU A 215 17.58 0.13 0.92
N ALA A 216 16.85 0.79 1.81
CA ALA A 216 15.55 0.32 2.27
C ALA A 216 14.52 0.31 1.12
N THR A 217 14.46 1.39 0.33
CA THR A 217 13.64 1.46 -0.88
C THR A 217 13.97 0.33 -1.86
N PHE A 218 15.26 0.05 -2.06
CA PHE A 218 15.72 -1.03 -2.94
C PHE A 218 15.28 -2.39 -2.41
N SER A 219 15.42 -2.62 -1.11
CA SER A 219 15.03 -3.87 -0.46
C SER A 219 13.52 -4.13 -0.59
N ILE A 220 12.68 -3.11 -0.36
CA ILE A 220 11.22 -3.21 -0.50
C ILE A 220 10.85 -3.50 -1.97
N ALA A 221 11.40 -2.73 -2.92
CA ALA A 221 11.13 -2.95 -4.34
C ALA A 221 11.61 -4.32 -4.84
N LEU A 222 12.69 -4.86 -4.28
CA LEU A 222 13.16 -6.20 -4.56
C LEU A 222 12.23 -7.27 -3.94
N GLN A 223 11.69 -6.99 -2.75
CA GLN A 223 10.84 -7.91 -2.01
C GLN A 223 9.53 -8.23 -2.75
N ASP A 224 8.89 -7.28 -3.42
CA ASP A 224 7.67 -7.54 -4.22
C ASP A 224 7.85 -8.72 -5.21
N TYR A 225 9.01 -8.77 -5.87
CA TYR A 225 9.35 -9.83 -6.83
C TYR A 225 9.74 -11.14 -6.15
N LYS A 226 10.39 -11.07 -4.98
CA LYS A 226 10.71 -12.26 -4.18
C LYS A 226 9.43 -12.90 -3.63
N SER A 227 8.53 -12.09 -3.07
CA SER A 227 7.22 -12.53 -2.60
C SER A 227 6.40 -13.17 -3.72
N PHE A 228 6.48 -12.64 -4.97
CA PHE A 228 5.90 -13.33 -6.12
C PHE A 228 6.51 -14.72 -6.37
N ASP A 229 7.84 -14.84 -6.36
CA ASP A 229 8.53 -16.13 -6.54
C ASP A 229 8.18 -17.12 -5.43
N ASP A 230 8.12 -16.66 -4.17
CA ASP A 230 7.74 -17.46 -3.01
C ASP A 230 6.28 -17.91 -3.08
N MET A 231 5.35 -17.03 -3.44
CA MET A 231 3.95 -17.38 -3.69
C MET A 231 3.83 -18.51 -4.72
N ILE A 232 4.55 -18.43 -5.85
CA ILE A 232 4.54 -19.49 -6.88
C ILE A 232 5.17 -20.79 -6.36
N ARG A 233 6.24 -20.69 -5.56
CA ARG A 233 6.90 -21.85 -4.95
C ARG A 233 5.94 -22.56 -3.99
N GLU A 234 5.30 -21.84 -3.09
CA GLU A 234 4.38 -22.37 -2.09
C GLU A 234 3.14 -22.98 -2.74
N TRP A 235 2.57 -22.29 -3.72
CA TRP A 235 1.49 -22.83 -4.56
C TRP A 235 1.83 -24.20 -5.14
N ASN A 236 3.01 -24.32 -5.75
CA ASN A 236 3.46 -25.56 -6.38
C ASN A 236 3.76 -26.69 -5.37
N LEU A 237 4.11 -26.36 -4.12
CA LEU A 237 4.44 -27.34 -3.09
C LEU A 237 3.20 -27.86 -2.35
N PHE A 238 2.28 -26.97 -1.98
CA PHE A 238 1.23 -27.27 -1.00
C PHE A 238 -0.16 -27.45 -1.61
N MET A 239 -0.47 -26.80 -2.74
CA MET A 239 -1.87 -26.77 -3.26
C MET A 239 -2.24 -27.92 -4.20
N GLY A 240 -1.34 -28.88 -4.41
CA GLY A 240 -1.62 -30.30 -4.76
C GLY A 240 -2.49 -30.66 -5.98
N LYS A 241 -3.10 -29.74 -6.72
CA LYS A 241 -4.15 -30.07 -7.71
C LYS A 241 -4.09 -29.29 -9.03
N ALA A 242 -3.20 -28.30 -9.18
CA ALA A 242 -3.04 -27.54 -10.42
C ALA A 242 -1.75 -27.95 -11.18
N ARG A 243 -1.75 -27.73 -12.51
CA ARG A 243 -0.53 -27.82 -13.33
C ARG A 243 0.54 -26.90 -12.72
N ARG A 244 1.74 -27.44 -12.51
CA ARG A 244 2.90 -26.70 -12.00
C ARG A 244 3.10 -25.39 -12.78
N ILE A 245 3.20 -24.28 -12.06
CA ILE A 245 3.50 -22.97 -12.63
C ILE A 245 5.02 -22.80 -12.67
N SER A 246 5.58 -22.52 -13.85
CA SER A 246 7.04 -22.37 -14.05
C SER A 246 7.49 -20.92 -14.23
N ILE A 247 6.62 -19.96 -13.94
CA ILE A 247 6.89 -18.52 -14.07
C ILE A 247 7.63 -18.05 -12.83
N THR A 248 8.71 -17.30 -13.02
CA THR A 248 9.45 -16.65 -11.94
C THR A 248 9.73 -15.19 -12.31
N ALA A 249 9.77 -14.32 -11.31
CA ALA A 249 10.19 -12.94 -11.42
C ALA A 249 11.68 -12.85 -11.72
N PHE A 250 12.51 -13.64 -11.03
CA PHE A 250 13.95 -13.71 -11.29
C PHE A 250 14.37 -15.07 -11.85
N PRO A 251 15.47 -15.14 -12.64
CA PRO A 251 15.94 -16.41 -13.15
C PRO A 251 16.42 -17.29 -11.98
N GLY A 252 15.76 -18.42 -11.74
CA GLY A 252 16.08 -19.33 -10.63
C GLY A 252 15.02 -19.40 -9.52
N GLY A 253 14.11 -18.42 -9.44
CA GLY A 253 12.97 -18.45 -8.52
C GLY A 253 13.32 -18.33 -7.03
N ARG A 254 14.54 -17.89 -6.68
CA ARG A 254 14.97 -17.52 -5.32
C ARG A 254 15.53 -16.10 -5.29
N GLY A 255 14.81 -15.16 -5.90
CA GLY A 255 15.35 -13.81 -6.11
C GLY A 255 16.51 -13.82 -7.11
N SER A 256 17.51 -12.96 -6.92
CA SER A 256 18.69 -12.83 -7.82
C SER A 256 19.64 -14.04 -7.85
N GLU A 257 19.25 -15.19 -7.31
CA GLU A 257 20.01 -16.44 -7.37
C GLU A 257 19.99 -17.05 -8.78
N LEU A 258 20.98 -16.72 -9.61
CA LEU A 258 21.12 -17.35 -10.92
C LEU A 258 21.60 -18.81 -10.76
N PRO A 259 20.84 -19.83 -11.21
CA PRO A 259 21.24 -21.24 -11.12
C PRO A 259 22.41 -21.58 -12.05
N TYR A 260 22.63 -20.74 -13.06
CA TYR A 260 23.74 -20.88 -13.99
C TYR A 260 24.87 -19.94 -13.63
N ASN A 261 26.06 -20.53 -13.55
CA ASN A 261 27.31 -19.83 -13.36
C ASN A 261 27.68 -19.10 -14.66
N LEU A 262 27.00 -17.97 -14.97
CA LEU A 262 27.32 -17.16 -16.15
C LEU A 262 28.80 -16.71 -16.06
N ARG A 263 29.55 -16.91 -17.15
CA ARG A 263 31.02 -16.75 -17.21
C ARG A 263 31.52 -15.32 -16.89
N ASN A 264 30.63 -14.33 -16.78
CA ASN A 264 30.99 -12.94 -16.53
C ASN A 264 30.87 -12.59 -15.02
N LYS A 265 32.00 -12.45 -14.34
CA LYS A 265 32.07 -11.98 -12.93
C LYS A 265 31.34 -10.66 -12.71
N ALA A 266 31.42 -9.71 -13.63
CA ALA A 266 30.78 -8.39 -13.50
C ALA A 266 29.24 -8.45 -13.58
N ALA A 267 28.67 -9.51 -14.15
CA ALA A 267 27.23 -9.74 -14.15
C ALA A 267 26.74 -10.38 -12.84
N LYS A 268 27.59 -11.15 -12.14
CA LYS A 268 27.30 -11.74 -10.82
C LYS A 268 27.28 -10.73 -9.68
N GLU A 269 28.01 -9.62 -9.84
CA GLU A 269 28.16 -8.61 -8.80
C GLU A 269 26.96 -7.66 -8.69
N ARG A 270 26.12 -7.59 -9.74
CA ARG A 270 25.03 -6.61 -9.82
C ARG A 270 23.74 -7.16 -9.22
N ILE A 271 23.44 -6.72 -8.00
CA ILE A 271 22.11 -6.87 -7.41
C ILE A 271 21.20 -5.85 -8.07
N PHE A 272 20.04 -6.29 -8.56
CA PHE A 272 19.14 -5.41 -9.27
C PHE A 272 17.68 -5.71 -8.95
N THR A 273 16.85 -4.71 -9.17
CA THR A 273 15.40 -4.85 -9.32
C THR A 273 14.98 -4.27 -10.67
N TYR A 274 13.77 -4.59 -11.13
CA TYR A 274 13.34 -4.18 -12.46
C TYR A 274 13.04 -2.70 -12.56
N VAL A 275 12.55 -2.05 -11.50
CA VAL A 275 12.10 -0.65 -11.55
C VAL A 275 12.71 0.13 -10.39
N ASP A 276 13.22 1.34 -10.67
CA ASP A 276 13.44 2.35 -9.64
C ASP A 276 12.14 3.14 -9.42
N PRO A 277 11.39 2.91 -8.33
CA PRO A 277 10.11 3.57 -8.10
C PRO A 277 10.26 5.09 -7.89
N ARG A 278 11.45 5.56 -7.48
CA ARG A 278 11.74 6.98 -7.26
C ARG A 278 11.78 7.77 -8.56
N SER A 279 11.98 7.08 -9.69
CA SER A 279 11.93 7.68 -11.03
C SER A 279 10.51 8.07 -11.46
N TYR A 280 9.47 7.69 -10.69
CA TYR A 280 8.12 8.16 -10.95
C TYR A 280 8.02 9.68 -10.74
N ASP A 281 7.69 10.39 -11.83
CA ASP A 281 7.51 11.84 -11.82
C ASP A 281 6.15 12.23 -11.19
N TRP A 282 6.15 12.29 -9.86
CA TRP A 282 5.00 12.68 -9.07
C TRP A 282 4.72 14.20 -9.12
N ARG A 283 5.73 15.02 -9.43
CA ARG A 283 5.62 16.49 -9.44
C ARG A 283 4.83 17.00 -10.64
N MET A 284 4.98 16.38 -11.81
CA MET A 284 4.27 16.82 -13.01
C MET A 284 2.74 16.57 -12.99
N ARG A 285 2.21 15.77 -12.05
CA ARG A 285 0.76 15.54 -11.94
C ARG A 285 0.06 16.48 -10.95
N GLY A 286 0.74 16.99 -9.93
CA GLY A 286 0.19 18.00 -9.02
C GLY A 286 -0.14 19.31 -9.73
N ALA A 287 0.70 19.73 -10.69
CA ALA A 287 0.54 21.00 -11.41
C ALA A 287 -0.69 21.08 -12.34
N ASN A 288 -1.29 19.94 -12.73
CA ASN A 288 -2.47 19.94 -13.62
C ASN A 288 -3.82 20.04 -12.87
N LEU A 289 -3.80 20.03 -11.53
CA LEU A 289 -5.01 20.24 -10.72
C LEU A 289 -5.25 21.73 -10.39
N GLU A 290 -4.20 22.56 -10.38
CA GLU A 290 -4.32 23.99 -10.04
C GLU A 290 -4.93 24.86 -11.14
N THR A 291 -5.06 24.37 -12.37
CA THR A 291 -5.56 25.17 -13.51
C THR A 291 -7.06 25.07 -13.76
N ASN A 292 -7.80 24.21 -13.03
CA ASN A 292 -9.24 24.00 -13.25
C ASN A 292 -10.12 24.27 -12.01
N GLY A 293 -9.60 24.93 -10.98
CA GLY A 293 -10.30 25.22 -9.71
C GLY A 293 -10.53 26.71 -9.41
N GLY A 294 -10.38 27.60 -10.39
CA GLY A 294 -10.60 29.04 -10.22
C GLY A 294 -12.01 29.46 -10.63
N ASP A 295 -12.68 30.19 -9.73
CA ASP A 295 -13.91 30.97 -9.92
C ASP A 295 -15.26 30.23 -10.00
N THR A 296 -15.94 30.09 -8.86
CA THR A 296 -17.16 30.88 -8.55
C THR A 296 -17.76 30.49 -7.19
N ILE A 297 -17.15 30.93 -6.08
CA ILE A 297 -17.89 31.12 -4.82
C ILE A 297 -18.23 32.60 -4.71
N ARG A 298 -19.25 33.02 -5.48
CA ARG A 298 -19.89 34.32 -5.30
C ARG A 298 -21.15 34.13 -4.46
N ARG A 299 -21.07 34.58 -3.21
CA ARG A 299 -22.18 34.81 -2.28
C ARG A 299 -23.41 35.34 -3.04
N ARG A 300 -24.55 34.64 -2.96
CA ARG A 300 -25.87 35.26 -3.07
C ARG A 300 -26.74 34.82 -1.91
N ARG A 301 -27.08 35.83 -1.11
CA ARG A 301 -28.11 35.87 -0.09
C ARG A 301 -29.46 35.41 -0.66
N SER A 302 -30.27 34.83 0.22
CA SER A 302 -31.72 34.69 0.10
C SER A 302 -32.38 35.89 -0.56
N ASP A 303 -33.31 35.63 -1.48
CA ASP A 303 -34.68 36.15 -1.38
C ASP A 303 -35.66 35.41 -2.31
N ARG A 304 -36.77 35.01 -1.68
CA ARG A 304 -38.18 34.81 -2.13
C ARG A 304 -38.55 34.37 -3.57
N ILE A 305 -39.26 33.23 -3.59
CA ILE A 305 -40.63 32.98 -4.11
C ILE A 305 -41.01 33.64 -5.46
N SER A 306 -41.21 32.81 -6.49
CA SER A 306 -42.51 32.68 -7.19
C SER A 306 -42.52 31.52 -8.19
N ASN A 307 -43.69 30.88 -8.27
CA ASN A 307 -44.05 29.71 -9.08
C ASN A 307 -43.99 30.00 -10.59
N VAL A 308 -43.52 29.03 -11.41
CA VAL A 308 -44.13 28.54 -12.68
C VAL A 308 -43.46 27.20 -13.08
N LEU A 309 -44.24 26.17 -13.39
CA LEU A 309 -43.90 24.92 -14.13
C LEU A 309 -44.57 25.01 -15.52
N PRO A 310 -44.31 24.11 -16.49
CA PRO A 310 -43.07 23.41 -16.86
C PRO A 310 -42.79 23.49 -18.38
N GLU A 311 -41.52 23.45 -18.80
CA GLU A 311 -41.20 23.00 -20.17
C GLU A 311 -40.03 22.01 -20.17
N ARG A 312 -40.24 20.96 -20.98
CA ARG A 312 -39.33 19.86 -21.26
C ARG A 312 -38.08 20.39 -21.96
N GLU A 313 -36.89 20.00 -21.52
CA GLU A 313 -35.74 19.81 -22.42
C GLU A 313 -34.54 19.15 -21.72
N GLY A 314 -33.90 18.22 -22.42
CA GLY A 314 -32.46 17.92 -22.31
C GLY A 314 -31.96 17.18 -21.06
N VAL A 315 -31.80 15.85 -21.16
CA VAL A 315 -30.87 15.10 -20.31
C VAL A 315 -29.45 15.66 -20.52
N PRO A 316 -28.73 16.16 -19.49
CA PRO A 316 -27.34 16.54 -19.67
C PRO A 316 -26.50 15.26 -19.81
N ARG A 317 -25.85 15.12 -20.98
CA ARG A 317 -24.77 14.15 -21.18
C ARG A 317 -23.71 14.38 -20.11
N ARG A 318 -23.42 13.35 -19.31
CA ARG A 318 -22.19 13.28 -18.51
C ARG A 318 -21.01 13.42 -19.48
N GLU A 319 -20.39 14.58 -19.50
CA GLU A 319 -19.08 14.77 -20.10
C GLU A 319 -18.07 13.95 -19.28
N GLY A 320 -17.77 12.75 -19.79
CA GLY A 320 -16.65 11.97 -19.29
C GLY A 320 -15.37 12.72 -19.61
N ILE A 321 -14.74 13.29 -18.59
CA ILE A 321 -13.38 13.83 -18.69
C ILE A 321 -12.48 12.65 -19.08
N SER A 322 -12.13 12.55 -20.36
CA SER A 322 -11.18 11.57 -20.86
C SER A 322 -9.79 11.95 -20.33
N ARG A 323 -9.43 11.39 -19.17
CA ARG A 323 -8.06 11.49 -18.64
C ARG A 323 -7.16 10.68 -19.57
N THR A 324 -6.41 11.36 -20.43
CA THR A 324 -5.44 10.72 -21.34
C THR A 324 -4.42 9.91 -20.56
N ARG A 325 -4.54 8.59 -20.67
CA ARG A 325 -3.61 7.60 -20.09
C ARG A 325 -2.23 7.78 -20.73
N ARG A 326 -1.23 8.17 -19.95
CA ARG A 326 0.17 8.13 -20.43
C ARG A 326 0.62 6.67 -20.52
N PRO A 327 1.18 6.23 -21.66
CA PRO A 327 1.77 4.91 -21.76
C PRO A 327 2.91 4.76 -20.75
N LEU A 328 2.91 3.68 -19.97
CA LEU A 328 4.10 3.27 -19.24
C LEU A 328 5.13 2.79 -20.26
N THR A 329 6.37 3.26 -20.15
CA THR A 329 7.47 2.88 -21.06
C THR A 329 7.61 1.36 -21.11
N SER A 330 7.92 0.80 -22.28
CA SER A 330 7.90 -0.65 -22.53
C SER A 330 8.99 -1.42 -21.77
N THR A 331 10.11 -0.78 -21.46
CA THR A 331 11.29 -1.44 -20.89
C THR A 331 11.74 -0.70 -19.64
N PRO A 332 11.72 -1.36 -18.46
CA PRO A 332 12.34 -0.79 -17.27
C PRO A 332 13.86 -0.67 -17.47
N SER A 333 14.45 0.47 -17.10
CA SER A 333 15.88 0.53 -16.83
C SER A 333 16.12 -0.22 -15.52
N LEU A 334 16.84 -1.34 -15.56
CA LEU A 334 17.18 -2.10 -14.36
C LEU A 334 17.79 -1.16 -13.31
N TRP A 335 17.25 -1.20 -12.10
CA TRP A 335 17.83 -0.47 -10.99
C TRP A 335 18.90 -1.35 -10.36
N HIS A 336 20.16 -0.96 -10.52
CA HIS A 336 21.30 -1.62 -9.89
C HIS A 336 21.64 -0.92 -8.59
N PHE A 337 21.67 -1.67 -7.48
CA PHE A 337 22.11 -1.13 -6.21
C PHE A 337 23.63 -1.20 -6.09
N ASP A 338 24.28 -0.07 -5.80
CA ASP A 338 25.73 0.00 -5.63
C ASP A 338 26.15 -0.55 -4.27
N CYS A 339 26.52 -1.82 -4.25
CA CYS A 339 26.95 -2.49 -3.03
C CYS A 339 28.43 -2.30 -2.68
N ARG A 340 29.21 -1.50 -3.44
CA ARG A 340 30.69 -1.43 -3.28
C ARG A 340 31.11 -1.06 -1.85
N PHE A 341 30.32 -0.24 -1.17
CA PHE A 341 30.61 0.24 0.19
C PHE A 341 29.88 -0.54 1.29
N ARG A 342 29.10 -1.59 0.94
CA ARG A 342 28.31 -2.38 1.89
C ARG A 342 28.40 -3.90 1.57
N PRO A 343 29.60 -4.52 1.64
CA PRO A 343 29.83 -5.89 1.17
C PRO A 343 29.02 -6.95 1.95
N VAL A 344 28.78 -6.73 3.24
CA VAL A 344 27.97 -7.64 4.08
C VAL A 344 26.50 -7.63 3.62
N ILE A 345 25.94 -6.44 3.37
CA ILE A 345 24.57 -6.29 2.85
C ILE A 345 24.45 -6.90 1.46
N ALA A 346 25.47 -6.70 0.61
CA ALA A 346 25.56 -7.33 -0.70
C ALA A 346 25.50 -8.86 -0.62
N ALA A 347 26.20 -9.45 0.35
CA ALA A 347 26.20 -10.89 0.57
C ALA A 347 24.82 -11.39 1.04
N LYS A 348 24.20 -10.69 2.01
CA LYS A 348 22.84 -10.99 2.48
C LYS A 348 21.82 -10.94 1.34
N LEU A 349 21.79 -9.83 0.59
CA LEU A 349 20.90 -9.66 -0.57
C LEU A 349 21.09 -10.76 -1.63
N ARG A 350 22.34 -11.16 -1.90
CA ARG A 350 22.66 -12.25 -2.84
C ARG A 350 22.23 -13.62 -2.35
N ALA A 351 22.26 -13.86 -1.03
CA ALA A 351 21.87 -15.12 -0.42
C ALA A 351 20.35 -15.30 -0.30
N GLY A 352 19.56 -14.48 -1.00
CA GLY A 352 18.10 -14.51 -0.90
C GLY A 352 17.55 -13.89 0.39
N ASN A 353 18.39 -13.68 1.40
CA ASN A 353 18.04 -13.12 2.71
C ASN A 353 18.31 -11.60 2.72
N PRO A 354 17.39 -10.74 2.22
CA PRO A 354 17.63 -9.32 2.37
C PRO A 354 17.82 -9.04 3.86
N PRO A 355 18.81 -8.22 4.26
CA PRO A 355 18.78 -7.71 5.62
C PRO A 355 17.40 -7.10 5.80
N GLY A 356 16.67 -7.48 6.85
CA GLY A 356 15.56 -6.66 7.31
C GLY A 356 16.19 -5.31 7.66
N VAL A 357 16.28 -4.40 6.69
CA VAL A 357 16.76 -3.05 6.94
C VAL A 357 15.60 -2.37 7.61
N TRP A 358 15.50 -2.60 8.91
CA TRP A 358 14.54 -1.94 9.76
C TRP A 358 15.05 -0.52 9.96
N LEU A 359 14.61 0.38 9.09
CA LEU A 359 14.71 1.80 9.36
C LEU A 359 13.61 2.16 10.33
N GLN A 360 14.00 2.74 11.44
CA GLN A 360 13.10 3.46 12.32
C GLN A 360 13.26 4.96 12.11
N TRP A 361 12.29 5.72 12.59
CA TRP A 361 12.22 7.15 12.37
C TRP A 361 12.06 7.88 13.69
N TYR A 362 12.72 9.02 13.82
CA TYR A 362 12.42 10.00 14.87
C TYR A 362 12.01 11.32 14.24
N LEU A 363 11.21 12.09 14.98
CA LEU A 363 10.77 13.42 14.60
C LEU A 363 11.68 14.45 15.24
N LYS A 364 12.18 15.42 14.46
CA LYS A 364 12.93 16.56 14.98
C LYS A 364 12.62 17.78 14.13
N ASP A 365 12.26 18.89 14.78
CA ASP A 365 11.94 20.16 14.12
C ASP A 365 10.89 20.02 13.00
N GLY A 366 9.93 19.10 13.17
CA GLY A 366 8.88 18.80 12.17
C GLY A 366 9.33 17.91 10.99
N PHE A 367 10.56 17.38 11.01
CA PHE A 367 11.10 16.52 9.97
C PHE A 367 11.38 15.10 10.48
N LEU A 368 11.14 14.11 9.62
CA LEU A 368 11.42 12.69 9.89
C LEU A 368 12.87 12.36 9.52
N PHE A 369 13.60 11.76 10.46
CA PHE A 369 14.98 11.33 10.27
C PHE A 369 15.09 9.81 10.41
N PRO A 370 15.69 9.11 9.43
CA PRO A 370 15.88 7.67 9.51
C PRO A 370 17.08 7.34 10.39
N TYR A 371 17.02 6.19 11.06
CA TYR A 371 18.17 5.54 11.65
C TYR A 371 18.07 4.03 11.49
N GLU A 372 19.24 3.38 11.42
CA GLU A 372 19.36 1.94 11.29
C GLU A 372 19.22 1.28 12.66
N VAL A 373 18.28 0.34 12.78
CA VAL A 373 18.20 -0.54 13.95
C VAL A 373 19.24 -1.64 13.79
N ARG A 374 20.19 -1.72 14.71
CA ARG A 374 21.11 -2.86 14.79
C ARG A 374 20.40 -3.98 15.53
N ASP A 375 20.20 -5.11 14.86
CA ASP A 375 19.60 -6.37 15.34
C ASP A 375 19.38 -6.43 16.87
N CYS A 376 18.14 -6.25 17.34
CA CYS A 376 17.75 -6.49 18.74
C CYS A 376 17.42 -7.97 19.04
N TRP A 377 17.57 -8.85 18.05
CA TRP A 377 17.32 -10.29 18.19
C TRP A 377 18.52 -11.06 17.63
N SER A 378 19.53 -11.25 18.48
CA SER A 378 20.65 -12.17 18.27
C SER A 378 20.40 -13.48 19.01
#